data_AF-A0A4Z0LTJ5-F1
#
_entry.id   AF-A0A4Z0LTJ5-F1
#
_cell.length_a   1.000
_cell.length_b   1.000
_cell.length_c   1.000
_cell.angle_alpha   90.00
_cell.angle_beta   90.00
_cell.angle_gamma   90.00
#
_symmetry.space_group_name_H-M   'P 1'
#
loop_
_entity.id
_entity.type
_entity.pdbx_description
1 polymer ?
#
loop_
_entity_poly.entity_id
_entity_poly.type
_entity_poly.pdbx_seq_one_letter_code
_entity_poly.pdbx_strand_id
1 'polypeptide(L)'
;CRQHLATERCDAIIAAGATGAYLNSGLSIPVILIKPSGFDVLQALAKAGKLTSSIGIVTYQETIPALLAFQKTFHLCLEQRSYVTALSN
;
A
#
# COMPACT_ATOMS: atom_id res chain seq x y z
N CYS A 1 -16.37 7.92 8.09
CA CYS A 1 -15.73 7.16 9.19
C CYS A 1 -15.86 7.91 10.53
N ARG A 2 -15.13 9.01 10.79
CA ARG A 2 -15.20 9.74 12.09
C ARG A 2 -16.62 10.10 12.57
N GLN A 3 -17.49 10.57 11.67
CA GLN A 3 -18.88 10.91 12.03
C GLN A 3 -19.67 9.69 12.54
N HIS A 4 -19.52 8.52 11.92
CA HIS A 4 -20.17 7.29 12.38
C HIS A 4 -19.62 6.80 13.72
N LEU A 5 -18.32 6.99 13.97
CA LEU A 5 -17.71 6.64 15.27
C LEU A 5 -18.26 7.47 16.44
N ALA A 6 -18.86 8.62 16.17
CA ALA A 6 -19.49 9.44 17.21
C ALA A 6 -20.86 8.92 17.64
N THR A 7 -21.52 8.13 16.79
CA THR A 7 -22.92 7.69 16.99
C THR A 7 -23.08 6.18 17.10
N GLU A 8 -22.10 5.41 16.64
CA GLU A 8 -22.17 3.95 16.52
C GLU A 8 -20.96 3.30 17.19
N ARG A 9 -21.19 2.13 17.81
CA ARG A 9 -20.10 1.30 18.33
C ARG A 9 -19.30 0.70 17.17
N CYS A 10 -17.97 0.83 17.24
CA CYS A 10 -17.05 0.20 16.29
C CYS A 10 -15.89 -0.44 17.07
N ASP A 11 -15.70 -1.74 16.91
CA ASP A 11 -14.67 -2.49 17.64
C ASP A 11 -13.30 -2.46 16.94
N ALA A 12 -13.28 -2.35 15.61
CA ALA A 12 -12.07 -2.23 14.82
C ALA A 12 -12.36 -1.66 13.42
N ILE A 13 -11.34 -1.08 12.80
CA ILE A 13 -11.34 -0.62 11.41
C ILE A 13 -10.31 -1.43 10.62
N ILE A 14 -10.66 -1.87 9.42
CA ILE A 14 -9.72 -2.49 8.49
C ILE A 14 -9.44 -1.51 7.36
N ALA A 15 -8.16 -1.20 7.11
CA ALA A 15 -7.75 -0.24 6.10
C ALA A 15 -6.40 -0.61 5.50
N ALA A 16 -6.02 0.06 4.41
CA ALA A 16 -4.75 -0.15 3.72
C ALA A 16 -4.09 1.19 3.35
N GLY A 17 -2.78 1.15 3.08
CA GLY A 17 -2.03 2.27 2.50
C GLY A 17 -2.12 3.58 3.29
N ALA A 18 -2.08 4.71 2.57
CA ALA A 18 -2.07 6.06 3.14
C ALA A 18 -3.28 6.34 4.04
N THR A 19 -4.47 5.90 3.62
CA THR A 19 -5.71 6.07 4.41
C THR A 19 -5.63 5.30 5.72
N GLY A 20 -5.17 4.06 5.69
CA GLY A 20 -5.00 3.26 6.90
C GLY A 20 -4.00 3.91 7.86
N ALA A 21 -2.85 4.35 7.35
CA ALA A 21 -1.84 5.02 8.17
C ALA A 21 -2.38 6.32 8.81
N TYR A 22 -3.15 7.11 8.06
CA TYR A 22 -3.80 8.32 8.57
C TYR A 22 -4.85 8.04 9.65
N LEU A 23 -5.65 6.98 9.48
CA LEU A 23 -6.64 6.59 10.49
C LEU A 23 -5.97 6.04 11.76
N ASN A 24 -4.93 5.23 11.60
CA ASN A 24 -4.21 4.58 12.69
C ASN A 24 -3.50 5.58 13.62
N SER A 25 -3.05 6.73 13.11
CA SER A 25 -2.43 7.77 13.94
C SER A 25 -3.44 8.70 14.62
N GLY A 26 -4.70 8.71 14.19
CA GLY A 26 -5.67 9.74 14.55
C GLY A 26 -6.97 9.24 15.19
N LEU A 27 -7.10 7.95 15.48
CA LEU A 27 -8.27 7.34 16.11
C LEU A 27 -7.86 6.51 17.34
N SER A 28 -8.72 6.48 18.35
CA SER A 28 -8.56 5.61 19.53
C SER A 28 -9.03 4.17 19.30
N ILE A 29 -9.74 3.91 18.20
CA ILE A 29 -10.26 2.60 17.82
C ILE A 29 -9.18 1.82 17.07
N PRO A 30 -8.98 0.51 17.34
CA PRO A 30 -7.98 -0.29 16.65
C PRO A 30 -8.11 -0.22 15.13
N VAL A 31 -7.03 0.15 14.43
CA VAL A 31 -6.94 0.12 12.97
C VAL A 31 -6.02 -1.02 12.54
N ILE A 32 -6.60 -2.04 11.91
CA ILE A 32 -5.88 -3.18 11.35
C ILE A 32 -5.43 -2.81 9.95
N LEU A 33 -4.12 -2.65 9.78
CA LEU A 33 -3.51 -2.30 8.50
C LEU A 33 -3.25 -3.54 7.64
N ILE A 34 -3.89 -3.58 6.48
CA ILE A 34 -3.57 -4.53 5.42
C ILE A 34 -2.28 -4.07 4.74
N LYS A 35 -1.30 -4.98 4.68
CA LYS A 35 -0.06 -4.82 3.91
C LYS A 35 -0.09 -5.80 2.74
N PRO A 36 0.18 -5.36 1.49
CA PRO A 36 0.33 -6.28 0.38
C PRO A 36 1.50 -7.23 0.65
N SER A 37 1.27 -8.52 0.46
CA SER A 37 2.31 -9.53 0.56
C SER A 37 3.18 -9.55 -0.70
N GLY A 38 4.34 -10.21 -0.64
CA GLY A 38 5.16 -10.45 -1.83
C GLY A 38 4.39 -11.22 -2.93
N PHE A 39 3.51 -12.14 -2.54
CA PHE A 39 2.70 -12.90 -3.49
C PHE A 39 1.69 -12.02 -4.24
N ASP A 40 1.04 -11.10 -3.54
CA ASP A 40 0.09 -10.15 -4.16
C ASP A 40 0.79 -9.31 -5.23
N VAL A 41 2.01 -8.86 -4.94
CA VAL A 41 2.81 -8.08 -5.89
C VAL A 41 3.21 -8.92 -7.10
N LEU A 42 3.69 -10.15 -6.90
CA LEU A 42 4.04 -11.05 -8.00
C LEU A 42 2.83 -11.38 -8.89
N GLN A 43 1.66 -11.60 -8.28
CA GLN A 43 0.43 -11.84 -9.02
C GLN A 43 0.01 -10.61 -9.84
N ALA A 44 0.10 -9.41 -9.26
CA ALA A 44 -0.17 -8.16 -9.96
C ALA A 44 0.79 -7.95 -11.15
N LEU A 45 2.08 -8.23 -10.97
CA LEU A 45 3.09 -8.18 -12.03
C LEU A 45 2.80 -9.18 -13.16
N ALA A 46 2.47 -10.43 -12.83
CA ALA A 46 2.11 -11.45 -13.82
C ALA A 46 0.88 -11.04 -14.63
N LYS A 47 -0.07 -10.32 -14.03
CA LYS A 47 -1.24 -9.78 -14.72
C LYS A 47 -0.88 -8.60 -15.63
N ALA A 48 -0.12 -7.62 -15.12
CA ALA A 48 0.28 -6.43 -15.88
C ALA A 48 1.23 -6.76 -17.05
N GLY A 49 2.11 -7.75 -16.86
CA GLY A 49 3.06 -8.24 -17.87
C GLY A 49 2.40 -8.80 -19.13
N LYS A 50 1.10 -9.13 -19.09
CA LYS A 50 0.32 -9.51 -20.28
C LYS A 50 0.00 -8.35 -21.21
N LEU A 51 0.10 -7.11 -20.71
CA LEU A 51 -0.24 -5.89 -21.44
C LEU A 51 1.01 -5.12 -21.88
N THR A 52 2.04 -5.09 -21.06
CA THR A 52 3.28 -4.34 -21.30
C THR A 52 4.45 -4.95 -20.53
N SER A 53 5.67 -4.79 -21.06
CA SER A 53 6.90 -5.18 -20.37
C SER A 53 7.44 -4.10 -19.43
N SER A 54 7.01 -2.84 -19.58
CA SER A 54 7.43 -1.72 -18.73
C SER A 54 6.34 -1.43 -17.69
N ILE A 55 6.66 -1.64 -16.41
CA ILE A 55 5.70 -1.61 -15.31
C ILE A 55 6.19 -0.65 -14.21
N GLY A 56 5.32 0.24 -13.76
CA GLY A 56 5.55 1.08 -12.58
C GLY A 56 4.83 0.53 -11.35
N ILE A 57 5.49 0.54 -10.20
CA ILE A 57 4.89 0.29 -8.89
C ILE A 57 5.02 1.54 -8.03
N VAL A 58 3.89 1.96 -7.47
CA VAL A 58 3.80 3.12 -6.57
C VAL A 58 3.24 2.67 -5.23
N THR A 59 4.01 2.89 -4.16
CA THR A 59 3.66 2.47 -2.79
C THR A 59 3.69 3.66 -1.82
N TYR A 60 2.95 3.54 -0.72
CA TYR A 60 2.94 4.58 0.32
C TYR A 60 4.17 4.46 1.21
N GLN A 61 4.79 5.60 1.55
CA GLN A 61 6.00 5.79 2.37
C GLN A 61 7.30 5.23 1.75
N GLU A 62 7.34 3.93 1.45
CA GLU A 62 8.55 3.24 1.02
C GLU A 62 8.31 2.36 -0.21
N THR A 63 9.34 2.20 -1.04
CA THR A 63 9.38 1.18 -2.11
C THR A 63 9.56 -0.22 -1.51
N ILE A 64 9.38 -1.29 -2.28
CA ILE A 64 9.48 -2.66 -1.78
C ILE A 64 10.92 -3.17 -2.01
N PRO A 65 11.79 -3.29 -0.97
CA PRO A 65 13.21 -3.59 -1.18
C PRO A 65 13.43 -4.95 -1.87
N ALA A 66 12.61 -5.95 -1.53
CA ALA A 66 12.65 -7.27 -2.16
C ALA A 66 12.41 -7.22 -3.68
N LEU A 67 11.62 -6.25 -4.17
CA LEU A 67 11.41 -6.09 -5.61
C LEU A 67 12.62 -5.53 -6.35
N LEU A 68 13.47 -4.74 -5.70
CA LEU A 68 14.70 -4.24 -6.34
C LEU A 68 15.64 -5.41 -6.66
N ALA A 69 15.81 -6.34 -5.72
CA ALA A 69 16.57 -7.57 -5.94
C ALA A 69 15.93 -8.43 -7.03
N PHE A 70 14.60 -8.59 -6.99
CA PHE A 70 13.85 -9.36 -7.98
C PHE A 70 13.99 -8.78 -9.39
N GLN A 71 13.82 -7.47 -9.55
CA GLN A 71 13.99 -6.76 -10.82
C GLN A 71 15.34 -7.05 -11.45
N LYS A 72 16.42 -6.96 -10.65
CA LYS A 72 17.79 -7.21 -11.13
C LYS A 72 17.99 -8.67 -11.54
N THR A 73 17.51 -9.62 -10.75
CA THR A 73 17.67 -11.06 -10.98
C THR A 73 16.91 -11.54 -12.21
N PHE A 74 15.71 -11.02 -12.44
CA PHE A 74 14.81 -11.45 -13.52
C PHE A 74 14.78 -10.48 -14.71
N HIS A 75 15.67 -9.47 -14.73
CA HIS A 75 15.80 -8.48 -15.79
C HIS A 75 14.48 -7.79 -16.16
N LEU A 76 13.66 -7.45 -15.16
CA LEU A 76 12.37 -6.82 -15.37
C LEU A 76 12.54 -5.32 -15.65
N CYS A 77 11.75 -4.76 -16.57
CA CYS A 77 11.62 -3.32 -16.74
C CYS A 77 10.60 -2.80 -15.73
N LEU A 78 11.06 -2.65 -14.49
CA LEU A 78 10.24 -2.27 -13.36
C LEU A 78 10.76 -0.98 -12.71
N GLU A 79 9.91 0.02 -12.58
CA GLU A 79 10.21 1.28 -11.87
C GLU A 79 9.45 1.30 -10.54
N GLN A 80 10.14 1.63 -9.46
CA GLN A 80 9.52 1.77 -8.14
C GLN A 80 9.60 3.22 -7.68
N ARG A 81 8.47 3.74 -7.21
CA ARG A 81 8.38 5.05 -6.56
C ARG A 81 7.58 4.92 -5.27
N SER A 82 7.91 5.73 -4.28
CA SER A 82 7.04 5.91 -3.13
C SER A 82 6.46 7.32 -3.11
N TYR A 83 5.35 7.47 -2.40
CA TYR A 83 4.77 8.78 -2.12
C TYR A 83 4.45 8.91 -0.64
N VAL A 84 4.43 10.15 -0.18
CA VAL A 84 3.92 10.53 1.14
C VAL A 84 2.81 11.54 0.94
N THR A 85 1.85 11.55 1.86
CA THR A 85 0.83 12.58 1.90
C THR A 85 1.41 13.78 2.65
N ALA A 86 1.44 14.95 2.03
CA ALA A 86 1.74 16.18 2.76
C ALA A 86 0.67 16.34 3.85
N LEU A 87 1.08 16.32 5.12
CA LEU A 87 0.21 16.76 6.19
C LEU A 87 0.07 18.28 6.01
N SER A 88 -1.13 18.74 5.64
CA SER A 88 -1.47 20.15 5.80
C SER A 88 -1.41 20.45 7.30
N ASN A 89 -0.41 21.22 7.73
CA ASN A 89 -0.35 21.80 9.07
C ASN A 89 -1.57 22.69 9.35
#